data_AF-A0A3S9PSK2-F1
#
_entry.id   AF-A0A3S9PSK2-F1
#
_cell.length_a   1.000
_cell.length_b   1.000
_cell.length_c   1.000
_cell.angle_alpha   90.00
_cell.angle_beta   90.00
_cell.angle_gamma   90.00
#
_symmetry.space_group_name_H-M   'P 1'
#
loop_
_entity.id
_entity.type
_entity.pdbx_description
1 polymer ?
#
loop_
_entity_poly.entity_id
_entity_poly.type
_entity_poly.pdbx_seq_one_letter_code
_entity_poly.pdbx_strand_id
1 'polypeptide(L)'
;MAVEAGTRQEERVVGRVWTVRLDPDGRPSVGAVRLSCSRPACADQRFPGGAAVGRKAAIGHVKEHLARIREGGGPRGDAWCACRAAGCAWHTPGSAAGRPGGAPPAAGAVRCEGPAVLTVYADRAGRLWRIAETCARCAAATPDCRVLTTAPPSARTEQMETVQAPQKPDVEEGPAGGRGRDGLAAAFSDHHGSSPAAGASSCATASPAPVPRARATRPVAASRRAKRSGKIAQRIVPRDLEPEVLRLELIELGDAFRAYQQRTEPDLTVLATLHDRKARAFDLWADASGDDSLRHEARRAEKAAQTTLEMHANRTGQPLGDGPVVERLLTRSQAASARTVLDYVAAHSPHPEAEVRLAVLMLTLRSARAGIGNVTGQDLTGWLQGDAEQVVERLVASDWLRLPGTVAELMASRPEDPVAITVPALLPEQSRPFAFGKTTRARISGWAQKVVGDRKIRKKKATAAGRLLALYTAAHTRPDGRLGHADDDGLRLDQLAVFCALPPEQIAEQAGLLIAAGWLAEADTAGDRLRGQLAERALPLGGLL
;
A
#
# COMPACT_ATOMS: atom_id res chain seq x y z
N MET A 1 41.87 12.33 -37.39
CA MET A 1 42.24 11.94 -36.02
C MET A 1 41.17 12.48 -35.07
N ALA A 2 40.03 11.80 -34.99
CA ALA A 2 38.95 12.12 -34.08
C ALA A 2 38.92 11.01 -33.03
N VAL A 3 39.10 11.40 -31.76
CA VAL A 3 39.18 10.49 -30.62
C VAL A 3 37.76 10.02 -30.28
N GLU A 4 37.50 8.73 -30.45
CA GLU A 4 36.30 8.05 -29.97
C GLU A 4 36.29 8.05 -28.44
N ALA A 5 35.40 8.84 -27.84
CA ALA A 5 35.07 8.71 -26.42
C ALA A 5 34.10 7.53 -26.25
N GLY A 6 34.65 6.32 -26.13
CA GLY A 6 33.89 5.12 -25.82
C GLY A 6 33.17 5.26 -24.47
N THR A 7 31.84 5.24 -24.50
CA THR A 7 31.01 5.03 -23.32
C THR A 7 31.23 3.61 -22.82
N ARG A 8 32.13 3.41 -21.85
CA ARG A 8 32.15 2.19 -21.02
C ARG A 8 30.87 2.16 -20.20
N GLN A 9 29.82 1.58 -20.79
CA GLN A 9 28.71 1.04 -20.02
C GLN A 9 29.29 -0.07 -19.14
N GLU A 10 29.44 0.18 -17.85
CA GLU A 10 29.70 -0.87 -16.87
C GLU A 10 28.61 -1.95 -17.04
N GLU A 11 29.02 -3.13 -17.50
CA GLU A 11 28.17 -4.25 -17.86
C GLU A 11 27.58 -4.86 -16.58
N ARG A 12 26.47 -4.28 -16.08
CA ARG A 12 25.84 -4.72 -14.83
C ARG A 12 25.11 -6.06 -14.99
N VAL A 13 25.40 -7.01 -14.12
CA VAL A 13 24.89 -8.39 -14.20
C VAL A 13 23.52 -8.54 -13.53
N VAL A 14 22.62 -9.35 -14.10
CA VAL A 14 21.32 -9.66 -13.46
C VAL A 14 21.55 -10.40 -12.13
N GLY A 15 20.84 -9.98 -11.09
CA GLY A 15 20.84 -10.64 -9.78
C GLY A 15 20.40 -12.10 -9.87
N ARG A 16 21.11 -12.99 -9.17
CA ARG A 16 20.78 -14.41 -9.10
C ARG A 16 19.40 -14.60 -8.48
N VAL A 17 18.56 -15.42 -9.10
CA VAL A 17 17.29 -15.88 -8.53
C VAL A 17 17.17 -17.37 -8.73
N TRP A 18 16.83 -18.10 -7.68
CA TRP A 18 16.46 -19.51 -7.80
C TRP A 18 15.49 -19.92 -6.69
N THR A 19 14.82 -21.04 -6.91
CA THR A 19 13.77 -21.56 -6.04
C THR A 19 14.04 -23.01 -5.67
N VAL A 20 13.71 -23.36 -4.44
CA VAL A 20 13.66 -24.75 -3.93
C VAL A 20 12.20 -25.04 -3.57
N ARG A 21 11.66 -26.15 -4.05
CA ARG A 21 10.23 -26.50 -3.92
C ARG A 21 10.05 -27.89 -3.35
N LEU A 22 8.93 -28.12 -2.66
CA LEU A 22 8.44 -29.42 -2.24
C LEU A 22 7.05 -29.66 -2.80
N ASP A 23 6.98 -30.50 -3.83
CA ASP A 23 5.75 -30.91 -4.46
C ASP A 23 5.37 -32.34 -3.99
N PRO A 24 4.08 -32.71 -3.96
CA PRO A 24 3.68 -34.11 -3.79
C PRO A 24 4.25 -34.97 -4.92
N ASP A 25 4.74 -36.17 -4.59
CA ASP A 25 5.26 -37.14 -5.57
C ASP A 25 4.31 -38.34 -5.65
N GLY A 26 3.61 -38.49 -6.77
CA GLY A 26 2.64 -39.56 -6.97
C GLY A 26 1.27 -39.33 -6.32
N ARG A 27 0.55 -40.41 -5.97
CA ARG A 27 -0.80 -40.32 -5.39
C ARG A 27 -0.75 -39.78 -3.95
N PRO A 28 -1.71 -38.91 -3.53
CA PRO A 28 -1.72 -38.29 -2.20
C PRO A 28 -1.65 -39.27 -1.01
N SER A 29 -2.09 -40.52 -1.19
CA SER A 29 -2.10 -41.57 -0.17
C SER A 29 -0.71 -42.11 0.19
N VAL A 30 0.30 -41.94 -0.67
CA VAL A 30 1.67 -42.44 -0.44
C VAL A 30 2.48 -41.47 0.43
N GLY A 31 2.06 -40.21 0.52
CA GLY A 31 2.72 -39.20 1.36
C GLY A 31 4.09 -38.76 0.88
N ALA A 32 4.63 -39.34 -0.20
CA ALA A 32 5.94 -38.98 -0.75
C ALA A 32 5.95 -37.54 -1.28
N VAL A 33 7.10 -36.87 -1.13
CA VAL A 33 7.31 -35.52 -1.66
C VAL A 33 8.58 -35.45 -2.50
N ARG A 34 8.55 -34.66 -3.55
CA ARG A 34 9.67 -34.36 -4.44
C ARG A 34 10.19 -32.96 -4.15
N LEU A 35 11.48 -32.87 -3.88
CA LEU A 35 12.21 -31.61 -3.83
C LEU A 35 12.77 -31.30 -5.21
N SER A 36 12.44 -30.12 -5.74
CA SER A 36 13.02 -29.62 -6.99
C SER A 36 13.73 -28.28 -6.74
N CYS A 37 14.80 -28.02 -7.49
CA CYS A 37 15.56 -26.78 -7.43
C CYS A 37 15.70 -26.20 -8.84
N SER A 38 15.46 -24.90 -9.00
CA SER A 38 15.54 -24.26 -10.32
C SER A 38 16.99 -24.02 -10.80
N ARG A 39 17.99 -24.46 -10.04
CA ARG A 39 19.39 -24.45 -10.47
C ARG A 39 19.67 -25.73 -11.27
N PRO A 40 20.20 -25.63 -12.50
CA PRO A 40 20.42 -26.80 -13.37
C PRO A 40 21.44 -27.80 -12.80
N ALA A 41 22.31 -27.36 -11.86
CA ALA A 41 23.26 -28.23 -11.18
C ALA A 41 22.65 -29.09 -10.05
N CYS A 42 21.34 -28.98 -9.81
CA CYS A 42 20.66 -29.68 -8.72
C CYS A 42 19.70 -30.71 -9.28
N ALA A 43 19.91 -31.98 -8.92
CA ALA A 43 18.98 -33.05 -9.25
C ALA A 43 17.76 -33.03 -8.31
N ASP A 44 16.60 -33.40 -8.85
CA ASP A 44 15.39 -33.62 -8.07
C ASP A 44 15.60 -34.77 -7.05
N GLN A 45 15.12 -34.58 -5.83
CA GLN A 45 15.23 -35.57 -4.74
C GLN A 45 13.86 -36.02 -4.28
N ARG A 46 13.68 -37.31 -4.03
CA ARG A 46 12.41 -37.89 -3.57
C ARG A 46 12.50 -38.34 -2.12
N PHE A 47 11.48 -38.01 -1.33
CA PHE A 47 11.42 -38.31 0.08
C PHE A 47 10.14 -39.11 0.38
N PRO A 48 10.25 -40.45 0.55
CA PRO A 48 9.10 -41.27 0.92
C PRO A 48 8.64 -41.04 2.37
N GLY A 49 9.48 -40.45 3.23
CA GLY A 49 9.19 -40.17 4.64
C GLY A 49 8.27 -38.97 4.91
N GLY A 50 7.52 -38.50 3.93
CA GLY A 50 6.53 -37.43 4.13
C GLY A 50 7.08 -36.00 4.05
N ALA A 51 6.14 -35.05 4.10
CA ALA A 51 6.43 -33.62 3.97
C ALA A 51 7.38 -33.06 5.05
N ALA A 52 7.43 -33.64 6.25
CA ALA A 52 8.33 -33.18 7.31
C ALA A 52 9.80 -33.45 6.97
N VAL A 53 10.11 -34.66 6.48
CA VAL A 53 11.46 -35.03 6.03
C VAL A 53 11.85 -34.21 4.81
N GLY A 54 10.93 -34.06 3.85
CA GLY A 54 11.16 -33.19 2.69
C GLY A 54 11.46 -31.73 3.07
N ARG A 55 10.73 -31.15 4.05
CA ARG A 55 10.99 -29.78 4.55
C ARG A 55 12.38 -29.64 5.15
N LYS A 56 12.81 -30.61 5.97
CA LYS A 56 14.15 -30.62 6.54
C LYS A 56 15.21 -30.67 5.44
N ALA A 57 15.02 -31.52 4.43
CA ALA A 57 15.92 -31.63 3.28
C ALA A 57 15.95 -30.34 2.44
N ALA A 58 14.80 -29.70 2.18
CA ALA A 58 14.73 -28.44 1.45
C ALA A 58 15.46 -27.30 2.16
N ILE A 59 15.31 -27.18 3.49
CA ILE A 59 16.06 -26.20 4.27
C ILE A 59 17.57 -26.50 4.23
N GLY A 60 17.97 -27.77 4.32
CA GLY A 60 19.37 -28.19 4.14
C GLY A 60 19.93 -27.77 2.77
N HIS A 61 19.17 -28.05 1.71
CA HIS A 61 19.54 -27.69 0.35
C HIS A 61 19.65 -26.17 0.12
N VAL A 62 18.73 -25.39 0.71
CA VAL A 62 18.83 -23.92 0.70
C VAL A 62 20.11 -23.45 1.41
N LYS A 63 20.46 -24.03 2.56
CA LYS A 63 21.69 -23.69 3.29
C LYS A 63 22.95 -23.97 2.47
N GLU A 64 23.00 -25.09 1.75
CA GLU A 64 24.13 -25.40 0.85
C GLU A 64 24.32 -24.34 -0.23
N HIS A 65 23.23 -23.88 -0.86
CA HIS A 65 23.31 -22.80 -1.84
C HIS A 65 23.79 -21.48 -1.24
N LEU A 66 23.32 -21.16 -0.03
CA LEU A 66 23.76 -19.96 0.68
C LEU A 66 25.23 -20.05 1.07
N ALA A 67 25.73 -21.23 1.47
CA ALA A 67 27.13 -21.45 1.78
C ALA A 67 28.02 -21.21 0.54
N ARG A 68 27.69 -21.82 -0.60
CA ARG A 68 28.42 -21.61 -1.87
C ARG A 68 28.46 -20.15 -2.31
N ILE A 69 27.40 -19.39 -2.01
CA ILE A 69 27.36 -17.96 -2.33
C ILE A 69 28.26 -17.14 -1.42
N ARG A 70 28.31 -17.48 -0.13
CA ARG A 70 29.23 -16.84 0.82
C ARG A 70 30.68 -17.14 0.46
N GLU A 71 30.99 -18.38 0.09
CA GLU A 71 32.31 -18.77 -0.43
C GLU A 71 32.66 -18.01 -1.72
N GLY A 72 31.69 -17.81 -2.61
CA GLY A 72 31.83 -17.03 -3.85
C GLY A 72 31.78 -15.50 -3.67
N GLY A 73 32.07 -14.97 -2.48
CA GLY A 73 32.15 -13.53 -2.22
C GLY A 73 30.85 -12.81 -1.86
N GLY A 74 29.75 -13.53 -1.64
CA GLY A 74 28.48 -12.96 -1.18
C GLY A 74 27.60 -12.38 -2.31
N PRO A 75 26.64 -11.49 -1.97
CA PRO A 75 25.82 -10.78 -2.96
C PRO A 75 26.69 -9.80 -3.76
N ARG A 76 26.47 -9.77 -5.06
CA ARG A 76 27.26 -8.93 -5.98
C ARG A 76 26.75 -7.49 -5.94
N GLY A 77 27.64 -6.53 -5.67
CA GLY A 77 27.29 -5.11 -5.50
C GLY A 77 26.83 -4.41 -6.77
N ASP A 78 27.27 -4.90 -7.92
CA ASP A 78 26.90 -4.46 -9.28
C ASP A 78 25.61 -5.12 -9.80
N ALA A 79 25.09 -6.12 -9.08
CA ALA A 79 23.91 -6.84 -9.53
C ALA A 79 22.64 -5.99 -9.40
N TRP A 80 21.85 -5.96 -10.47
CA TRP A 80 20.51 -5.36 -10.44
C TRP A 80 19.45 -6.41 -10.13
N CYS A 81 18.39 -6.00 -9.46
CA CYS A 81 17.25 -6.88 -9.22
C CYS A 81 16.72 -7.43 -10.55
N ALA A 82 16.48 -8.75 -10.63
CA ALA A 82 15.79 -9.37 -11.78
C ALA A 82 14.37 -8.78 -12.03
N CYS A 83 13.87 -7.95 -11.12
CA CYS A 83 12.59 -7.28 -11.20
C CYS A 83 12.45 -6.34 -12.42
N ARG A 84 13.54 -5.79 -12.98
CA ARG A 84 13.46 -4.96 -14.20
C ARG A 84 13.38 -5.80 -15.49
N ALA A 85 13.78 -7.07 -15.49
CA ALA A 85 13.61 -7.97 -16.65
C ALA A 85 12.15 -8.45 -16.79
N ALA A 86 11.41 -8.55 -15.68
CA ALA A 86 10.03 -9.02 -15.62
C ALA A 86 8.99 -7.90 -15.40
N GLY A 87 9.33 -6.63 -15.64
CA GLY A 87 8.38 -5.51 -15.53
C GLY A 87 7.76 -5.34 -14.13
N CYS A 88 8.58 -5.40 -13.09
CA CYS A 88 8.10 -5.37 -11.71
C CYS A 88 7.37 -4.07 -11.35
N ALA A 89 6.19 -4.24 -10.74
CA ALA A 89 5.27 -3.16 -10.39
C ALA A 89 5.86 -2.06 -9.47
N TRP A 90 7.00 -2.29 -8.82
CA TRP A 90 7.62 -1.36 -7.87
C TRP A 90 8.46 -0.26 -8.51
N HIS A 91 8.81 -0.39 -9.79
CA HIS A 91 9.53 0.64 -10.54
C HIS A 91 8.57 1.44 -11.41
N THR A 92 8.19 2.62 -10.95
CA THR A 92 7.59 3.65 -11.81
C THR A 92 8.70 4.21 -12.71
N PRO A 93 8.51 4.36 -14.03
CA PRO A 93 9.34 5.26 -14.83
C PRO A 93 9.44 6.60 -14.11
N GLY A 94 10.66 7.05 -13.84
CA GLY A 94 10.93 8.17 -12.93
C GLY A 94 10.07 9.38 -13.25
N SER A 95 9.48 9.93 -12.18
CA SER A 95 8.81 11.22 -12.18
C SER A 95 9.81 12.34 -12.49
N ALA A 96 9.95 12.70 -13.76
CA ALA A 96 10.33 14.05 -14.14
C ALA A 96 9.03 14.86 -14.27
N ALA A 97 8.59 15.46 -13.17
CA ALA A 97 7.57 16.49 -13.24
C ALA A 97 8.16 17.70 -14.00
N GLY A 98 7.50 18.07 -15.10
CA GLY A 98 7.66 19.40 -15.71
C GLY A 98 8.18 19.41 -17.15
N ARG A 99 7.33 19.05 -18.12
CA ARG A 99 7.12 19.76 -19.40
C ARG A 99 6.21 18.91 -20.32
N PRO A 100 5.10 19.45 -20.83
CA PRO A 100 4.38 18.81 -21.93
C PRO A 100 5.25 18.91 -23.20
N GLY A 101 5.63 17.78 -23.79
CA GLY A 101 6.24 17.74 -25.14
C GLY A 101 7.64 17.13 -25.28
N GLY A 102 8.17 16.39 -24.29
CA GLY A 102 9.48 15.71 -24.41
C GLY A 102 9.36 14.22 -24.79
N ALA A 103 10.21 13.76 -25.71
CA ALA A 103 10.34 12.35 -26.11
C ALA A 103 10.50 11.39 -24.91
N PRO A 104 10.06 10.12 -25.03
CA PRO A 104 10.15 9.15 -23.94
C PRO A 104 11.59 8.98 -23.46
N PRO A 105 11.83 8.87 -22.13
CA PRO A 105 13.17 8.68 -21.60
C PRO A 105 13.74 7.34 -22.07
N ALA A 106 15.01 7.35 -22.49
CA ALA A 106 15.75 6.17 -22.89
C ALA A 106 15.72 5.09 -21.79
N ALA A 107 15.71 3.82 -22.19
CA ALA A 107 15.62 2.62 -21.36
C ALA A 107 16.82 2.48 -20.39
N GLY A 108 16.91 3.34 -19.37
CA GLY A 108 18.04 3.38 -18.42
C GLY A 108 17.79 4.15 -17.13
N ALA A 109 16.70 4.91 -17.02
CA ALA A 109 16.56 5.93 -15.98
C ALA A 109 15.74 5.53 -14.73
N VAL A 110 15.43 4.24 -14.49
CA VAL A 110 14.81 3.81 -13.21
C VAL A 110 15.80 2.98 -12.41
N ARG A 111 16.30 3.57 -11.33
CA ARG A 111 17.36 2.98 -10.51
C ARG A 111 16.76 2.16 -9.38
N CYS A 112 17.23 0.92 -9.21
CA CYS A 112 17.10 0.21 -7.93
C CYS A 112 17.80 1.07 -6.86
N GLU A 113 17.07 1.51 -5.84
CA GLU A 113 17.63 2.30 -4.74
C GLU A 113 18.04 1.38 -3.57
N GLY A 114 19.21 1.67 -3.01
CA GLY A 114 19.81 0.92 -1.89
C GLY A 114 20.79 -0.17 -2.33
N PRO A 115 21.61 -0.69 -1.39
CA PRO A 115 22.59 -1.72 -1.69
C PRO A 115 21.92 -3.02 -2.13
N ALA A 116 22.62 -3.80 -2.95
CA ALA A 116 22.22 -5.15 -3.29
C ALA A 116 22.24 -6.02 -2.02
N VAL A 117 21.20 -6.82 -1.81
CA VAL A 117 21.00 -7.70 -0.67
C VAL A 117 20.66 -9.10 -1.17
N LEU A 118 21.17 -10.10 -0.47
CA LEU A 118 20.73 -11.49 -0.63
C LEU A 118 19.53 -11.72 0.26
N THR A 119 18.43 -12.19 -0.32
CA THR A 119 17.16 -12.40 0.36
C THR A 119 16.70 -13.83 0.27
N VAL A 120 15.96 -14.27 1.30
CA VAL A 120 15.19 -15.51 1.28
C VAL A 120 13.75 -15.21 1.60
N TYR A 121 12.86 -15.68 0.74
CA TYR A 121 11.43 -15.72 0.95
C TYR A 121 11.01 -17.18 1.12
N ALA A 122 10.22 -17.47 2.15
CA ALA A 122 9.56 -18.75 2.32
C ALA A 122 8.05 -18.53 2.27
N ASP A 123 7.33 -19.35 1.51
CA ASP A 123 5.87 -19.29 1.53
C ASP A 123 5.30 -19.75 2.88
N ARG A 124 4.08 -19.33 3.20
CA ARG A 124 3.44 -19.67 4.48
C ARG A 124 3.18 -21.17 4.65
N ALA A 125 3.14 -21.93 3.55
CA ALA A 125 2.98 -23.37 3.59
C ALA A 125 4.31 -24.11 3.83
N GLY A 126 5.46 -23.42 3.79
CA GLY A 126 6.78 -24.02 3.93
C GLY A 126 7.09 -25.05 2.85
N ARG A 127 6.64 -24.78 1.62
CA ARG A 127 6.79 -25.63 0.43
C ARG A 127 7.61 -24.97 -0.67
N LEU A 128 7.82 -23.65 -0.59
CA LEU A 128 8.61 -22.89 -1.54
C LEU A 128 9.57 -21.97 -0.81
N TRP A 129 10.84 -22.05 -1.19
CA TRP A 129 11.87 -21.10 -0.80
C TRP A 129 12.40 -20.43 -2.05
N ARG A 130 12.42 -19.11 -2.07
CA ARG A 130 13.02 -18.30 -3.13
C ARG A 130 14.21 -17.56 -2.56
N ILE A 131 15.37 -17.72 -3.20
CA ILE A 131 16.59 -16.98 -2.87
C ILE A 131 16.88 -16.03 -4.02
N ALA A 132 17.06 -14.76 -3.70
CA ALA A 132 17.22 -13.72 -4.72
C ALA A 132 18.20 -12.62 -4.28
N GLU A 133 19.01 -12.15 -5.22
CA GLU A 133 19.70 -10.87 -5.13
C GLU A 133 18.73 -9.76 -5.55
N THR A 134 18.37 -8.89 -4.60
CA THR A 134 17.48 -7.74 -4.81
C THR A 134 18.07 -6.50 -4.14
N CYS A 135 17.51 -5.31 -4.34
CA CYS A 135 17.93 -4.12 -3.60
C CYS A 135 17.19 -4.05 -2.28
N ALA A 136 17.78 -3.38 -1.30
CA ALA A 136 17.21 -3.25 0.04
C ALA A 136 15.74 -2.77 0.03
N ARG A 137 15.37 -1.87 -0.90
CA ARG A 137 13.99 -1.38 -1.06
C ARG A 137 13.02 -2.46 -1.56
N CYS A 138 13.43 -3.28 -2.52
CA CYS A 138 12.63 -4.41 -3.01
C CYS A 138 12.47 -5.50 -1.94
N ALA A 139 13.52 -5.75 -1.15
CA ALA A 139 13.46 -6.67 -0.03
C ALA A 139 12.44 -6.22 1.02
N ALA A 140 12.50 -4.95 1.44
CA ALA A 140 11.58 -4.38 2.43
C ALA A 140 10.10 -4.37 1.96
N ALA A 141 9.87 -4.23 0.65
CA ALA A 141 8.52 -4.22 0.07
C ALA A 141 7.92 -5.62 -0.13
N THR A 142 8.69 -6.69 0.09
CA THR A 142 8.24 -8.07 -0.10
C THR A 142 7.83 -8.67 1.25
N PRO A 143 6.55 -8.98 1.49
CA PRO A 143 6.10 -9.59 2.74
C PRO A 143 6.81 -10.93 2.98
N ASP A 144 7.10 -11.23 4.26
CA ASP A 144 7.74 -12.47 4.69
C ASP A 144 9.16 -12.71 4.09
N CYS A 145 9.75 -11.68 3.47
CA CYS A 145 11.11 -11.69 2.94
C CYS A 145 12.14 -11.37 4.04
N ARG A 146 13.20 -12.17 4.13
CA ARG A 146 14.31 -11.96 5.07
C ARG A 146 15.58 -11.59 4.33
N VAL A 147 16.20 -10.48 4.73
CA VAL A 147 17.53 -10.09 4.27
C VAL A 147 18.56 -10.93 5.03
N LEU A 148 19.43 -11.63 4.29
CA LEU A 148 20.48 -12.48 4.87
C LEU A 148 21.83 -11.78 4.94
N THR A 149 22.17 -10.97 3.93
CA THR A 149 23.42 -10.23 3.85
C THR A 149 23.30 -9.11 2.81
N THR A 150 24.12 -8.08 2.96
CA THR A 150 24.16 -6.89 2.10
C THR A 150 25.51 -6.83 1.40
N ALA A 151 25.52 -6.48 0.11
CA ALA A 151 26.73 -6.34 -0.67
C ALA A 151 27.58 -5.18 -0.15
N PRO A 152 28.92 -5.31 -0.15
CA PRO A 152 29.79 -4.19 0.17
C PRO A 152 29.61 -3.05 -0.85
N PRO A 153 29.75 -1.78 -0.43
CA PRO A 153 29.62 -0.65 -1.35
C PRO A 153 30.72 -0.72 -2.42
N SER A 154 30.34 -0.56 -3.70
CA SER A 154 31.31 -0.49 -4.79
C SER A 154 32.22 0.72 -4.60
N ALA A 155 33.54 0.49 -4.59
CA ALA A 155 34.54 1.55 -4.59
C ALA A 155 34.37 2.37 -5.89
N ARG A 156 33.89 3.61 -5.74
CA ARG A 156 33.75 4.53 -6.86
C ARG A 156 35.10 5.19 -7.11
N THR A 157 35.65 4.99 -8.30
CA THR A 157 36.90 5.60 -8.75
C THR A 157 36.77 7.13 -8.75
N GLU A 158 37.54 7.79 -7.89
CA GLU A 158 37.76 9.24 -7.94
C GLU A 158 38.62 9.56 -9.17
N GLN A 159 38.09 10.33 -10.10
CA GLN A 159 38.90 11.00 -11.13
C GLN A 159 38.42 12.44 -11.35
N MET A 160 39.34 13.35 -11.03
CA MET A 160 39.65 14.63 -11.70
C MET A 160 38.56 15.70 -11.79
N GLU A 161 38.59 16.62 -10.81
CA GLU A 161 38.48 18.06 -11.10
C GLU A 161 39.80 18.74 -10.71
N THR A 162 40.75 18.72 -11.64
CA THR A 162 41.79 19.74 -11.75
C THR A 162 41.13 21.02 -12.25
N VAL A 163 40.93 22.00 -11.37
CA VAL A 163 40.71 23.40 -11.76
C VAL A 163 41.93 24.21 -11.33
N GLN A 164 42.57 24.79 -12.35
CA GLN A 164 43.76 25.62 -12.28
C GLN A 164 43.55 26.86 -11.41
N ALA A 165 44.54 27.13 -10.57
CA ALA A 165 44.74 28.41 -9.90
C ALA A 165 45.36 29.45 -10.86
N PRO A 166 45.12 30.75 -10.61
CA PRO A 166 46.12 31.78 -10.81
C PRO A 166 46.67 32.28 -9.46
N GLN A 167 48.01 32.36 -9.40
CA GLN A 167 48.88 32.96 -8.39
C GLN A 167 48.54 34.47 -8.17
N LYS A 168 48.86 35.23 -7.11
CA LYS A 168 49.81 35.27 -5.96
C LYS A 168 49.45 36.57 -5.15
N PRO A 169 50.16 37.08 -4.11
CA PRO A 169 51.07 36.49 -3.12
C PRO A 169 50.80 36.90 -1.63
N ASP A 170 51.44 36.13 -0.73
CA ASP A 170 52.08 36.43 0.57
C ASP A 170 51.31 37.09 1.75
N VAL A 171 51.25 36.40 2.90
CA VAL A 171 52.08 36.64 4.12
C VAL A 171 51.55 35.81 5.33
N GLU A 172 52.46 34.99 5.88
CA GLU A 172 52.72 34.48 7.26
C GLU A 172 51.62 33.96 8.23
N GLU A 173 51.92 32.73 8.72
CA GLU A 173 51.80 32.12 10.07
C GLU A 173 51.02 32.90 11.16
N GLY A 174 50.02 32.36 11.86
CA GLY A 174 49.98 31.15 12.69
C GLY A 174 48.93 31.33 13.83
N PRO A 175 48.66 30.34 14.69
CA PRO A 175 47.33 29.75 14.89
C PRO A 175 46.52 30.28 16.10
N ALA A 176 45.18 30.20 16.03
CA ALA A 176 44.28 29.66 17.08
C ALA A 176 42.81 30.07 16.88
N GLY A 177 41.90 29.09 17.04
CA GLY A 177 40.64 29.33 17.77
C GLY A 177 39.37 29.65 16.98
N GLY A 178 38.59 28.61 16.69
CA GLY A 178 37.16 28.61 17.00
C GLY A 178 36.18 29.11 15.94
N ARG A 179 35.34 28.19 15.42
CA ARG A 179 33.91 28.09 15.76
C ARG A 179 33.28 26.99 14.92
N GLY A 180 32.89 25.90 15.59
CA GLY A 180 32.04 24.86 15.04
C GLY A 180 30.59 25.32 14.89
N ARG A 181 29.98 24.95 13.78
CA ARG A 181 28.54 24.68 13.62
C ARG A 181 28.44 23.39 12.81
N ASP A 182 28.39 22.27 13.50
CA ASP A 182 27.85 20.99 13.02
C ASP A 182 26.84 20.55 14.10
N GLY A 183 25.64 20.11 13.79
CA GLY A 183 25.30 19.27 12.65
C GLY A 183 24.97 17.88 13.18
N LEU A 184 23.76 17.79 13.77
CA LEU A 184 22.94 16.59 14.04
C LEU A 184 23.54 15.21 13.72
N ALA A 185 23.71 14.38 14.75
CA ALA A 185 23.58 12.92 14.63
C ALA A 185 23.10 12.33 15.96
N ALA A 186 21.80 12.06 16.07
CA ALA A 186 21.25 11.19 17.11
C ALA A 186 21.24 9.75 16.56
N ALA A 187 22.16 8.95 17.08
CA ALA A 187 22.18 7.50 16.92
C ALA A 187 21.31 6.86 18.01
N PHE A 188 20.44 5.93 17.63
CA PHE A 188 19.76 5.02 18.55
C PHE A 188 20.51 3.69 18.56
N SER A 189 20.83 3.18 19.75
CA SER A 189 20.86 1.75 20.06
C SER A 189 20.58 1.56 21.56
N ASP A 190 19.72 0.59 21.83
CA ASP A 190 19.26 0.14 23.13
C ASP A 190 20.37 -0.51 23.96
N HIS A 191 20.32 -0.38 25.29
CA HIS A 191 20.55 -1.49 26.23
C HIS A 191 19.92 -1.21 27.61
N HIS A 192 19.20 -2.22 28.11
CA HIS A 192 18.73 -2.36 29.49
C HIS A 192 19.90 -2.50 30.48
N GLY A 193 19.73 -1.99 31.70
CA GLY A 193 20.39 -2.57 32.88
C GLY A 193 20.78 -1.58 33.99
N SER A 194 19.97 -1.56 35.05
CA SER A 194 20.35 -1.38 36.46
C SER A 194 20.83 0.00 36.97
N SER A 195 19.99 0.57 37.84
CA SER A 195 20.40 1.44 38.98
C SER A 195 21.22 0.61 40.00
N PRO A 196 22.04 1.18 40.93
CA PRO A 196 21.55 2.16 41.92
C PRO A 196 22.53 3.24 42.47
N ALA A 197 21.91 4.27 43.06
CA ALA A 197 22.21 4.97 44.33
C ALA A 197 23.55 5.70 44.61
N ALA A 198 23.35 6.85 45.32
CA ALA A 198 24.28 7.63 46.15
C ALA A 198 25.31 8.51 45.41
N GLY A 199 25.63 9.73 45.85
CA GLY A 199 25.33 10.39 47.11
C GLY A 199 25.51 11.91 47.03
N ALA A 200 25.06 12.55 48.10
CA ALA A 200 25.12 13.98 48.36
C ALA A 200 26.55 14.52 48.42
N SER A 201 26.74 15.81 48.10
CA SER A 201 27.57 16.69 48.94
C SER A 201 27.23 18.17 48.70
N SER A 202 27.27 18.93 49.79
CA SER A 202 26.74 20.27 49.98
C SER A 202 27.84 21.29 50.24
N CYS A 203 27.46 22.58 50.21
CA CYS A 203 28.13 23.78 50.74
C CYS A 203 29.26 24.37 49.85
N ALA A 204 29.41 25.70 49.68
CA ALA A 204 29.16 26.76 50.65
C ALA A 204 28.85 28.15 50.01
N THR A 205 28.28 28.97 50.88
CA THR A 205 27.84 30.38 50.89
C THR A 205 28.88 31.47 50.58
N ALA A 206 28.43 32.59 49.99
CA ALA A 206 28.64 33.96 50.51
C ALA A 206 27.76 35.01 49.77
N SER A 207 27.06 35.87 50.52
CA SER A 207 26.27 37.07 50.16
C SER A 207 27.08 38.36 50.45
N PRO A 208 26.59 39.64 50.34
CA PRO A 208 25.34 40.22 49.76
C PRO A 208 25.50 41.54 48.91
N ALA A 209 24.42 41.90 48.19
CA ALA A 209 23.73 43.21 47.93
C ALA A 209 24.51 44.56 47.70
N PRO A 210 23.97 45.53 46.91
CA PRO A 210 22.80 46.34 47.35
C PRO A 210 21.77 46.75 46.27
N VAL A 211 20.61 47.16 46.79
CA VAL A 211 19.39 47.67 46.14
C VAL A 211 19.53 49.16 45.78
N PRO A 212 18.65 49.73 44.93
CA PRO A 212 17.98 50.96 45.36
C PRO A 212 16.45 50.98 45.22
N ARG A 213 15.90 51.82 46.10
CA ARG A 213 14.52 52.07 46.54
C ARG A 213 13.48 52.43 45.47
N ALA A 214 12.23 52.16 45.86
CA ALA A 214 10.97 52.59 45.26
C ALA A 214 10.52 54.03 45.62
N ARG A 215 9.85 54.69 44.66
CA ARG A 215 8.74 55.67 44.76
C ARG A 215 8.27 55.94 43.31
N ALA A 216 7.02 56.15 42.92
CA ALA A 216 5.75 56.38 43.60
C ALA A 216 4.61 56.01 42.61
N THR A 217 3.40 55.88 43.15
CA THR A 217 2.16 55.50 42.46
C THR A 217 1.47 56.61 41.65
N ARG A 218 0.80 56.18 40.55
CA ARG A 218 -0.37 56.74 39.80
C ARG A 218 -0.10 57.68 38.60
N PRO A 219 -0.99 57.73 37.56
CA PRO A 219 -2.34 57.14 37.47
C PRO A 219 -2.57 56.17 36.29
N VAL A 220 -3.70 55.47 36.38
CA VAL A 220 -4.33 54.61 35.37
C VAL A 220 -4.48 55.36 34.05
N ALA A 221 -3.73 54.94 33.03
CA ALA A 221 -3.95 55.32 31.64
C ALA A 221 -4.35 54.07 30.85
N ALA A 222 -5.45 54.20 30.11
CA ALA A 222 -6.15 53.17 29.36
C ALA A 222 -5.23 52.14 28.69
N SER A 223 -5.57 50.87 28.87
CA SER A 223 -4.96 49.74 28.18
C SER A 223 -5.06 49.93 26.67
N ARG A 224 -4.01 50.46 26.04
CA ARG A 224 -3.74 50.23 24.63
C ARG A 224 -3.47 48.73 24.47
N ARG A 225 -4.53 47.96 24.20
CA ARG A 225 -4.47 46.57 23.74
C ARG A 225 -3.50 46.56 22.56
N ALA A 226 -2.26 46.14 22.79
CA ALA A 226 -1.26 46.02 21.75
C ALA A 226 -1.87 45.13 20.65
N LYS A 227 -2.00 45.70 19.44
CA LYS A 227 -2.59 45.02 18.28
C LYS A 227 -1.76 43.77 17.98
N ARG A 228 -2.19 42.62 18.50
CA ARG A 228 -1.57 41.30 18.28
C ARG A 228 -1.53 41.05 16.77
N SER A 229 -0.33 40.97 16.19
CA SER A 229 -0.14 40.43 14.85
C SER A 229 0.01 38.92 14.94
N GLY A 230 -0.82 38.16 14.22
CA GLY A 230 -0.71 36.70 14.17
C GLY A 230 -0.45 36.18 12.77
N LYS A 231 -0.07 34.91 12.71
CA LYS A 231 0.16 34.16 11.47
C LYS A 231 -0.68 32.90 11.48
N ILE A 232 -1.30 32.61 10.35
CA ILE A 232 -2.02 31.37 10.07
C ILE A 232 -1.45 30.74 8.80
N ALA A 233 -1.01 29.48 8.89
CA ALA A 233 -0.21 28.82 7.87
C ALA A 233 1.03 29.66 7.47
N GLN A 234 1.08 30.15 6.23
CA GLN A 234 2.17 30.98 5.71
C GLN A 234 1.78 32.47 5.55
N ARG A 235 0.55 32.84 5.93
CA ARG A 235 0.04 34.21 5.75
C ARG A 235 0.12 35.00 7.05
N ILE A 236 0.48 36.27 6.91
CA ILE A 236 0.42 37.26 7.98
C ILE A 236 -0.98 37.86 7.97
N VAL A 237 -1.67 37.83 9.11
CA VAL A 237 -3.00 38.44 9.24
C VAL A 237 -2.82 39.97 9.26
N PRO A 238 -3.45 40.72 8.33
CA PRO A 238 -3.36 42.17 8.29
C PRO A 238 -3.85 42.81 9.60
N ARG A 239 -3.20 43.90 10.02
CA ARG A 239 -3.48 44.55 11.32
C ARG A 239 -4.76 45.39 11.31
N ASP A 240 -5.26 45.64 10.12
CA ASP A 240 -6.40 46.48 9.74
C ASP A 240 -7.50 45.65 9.05
N LEU A 241 -7.42 44.31 9.14
CA LEU A 241 -8.46 43.43 8.61
C LEU A 241 -9.76 43.62 9.40
N GLU A 242 -10.79 44.09 8.71
CA GLU A 242 -12.16 44.15 9.21
C GLU A 242 -13.01 42.99 8.62
N PRO A 243 -13.97 42.43 9.36
CA PRO A 243 -14.29 42.77 10.75
C PRO A 243 -13.24 42.28 11.76
N GLU A 244 -12.97 43.05 12.82
CA GLU A 244 -12.02 42.69 13.90
C GLU A 244 -12.23 41.27 14.46
N VAL A 245 -13.48 40.77 14.48
CA VAL A 245 -13.82 39.40 14.88
C VAL A 245 -13.14 38.34 14.01
N LEU A 246 -13.11 38.54 12.68
CA LEU A 246 -12.42 37.66 11.75
C LEU A 246 -10.91 37.68 11.99
N ARG A 247 -10.36 38.88 12.24
CA ARG A 247 -8.94 39.04 12.54
C ARG A 247 -8.53 38.27 13.79
N LEU A 248 -9.33 38.30 14.86
CA LEU A 248 -9.08 37.54 16.08
C LEU A 248 -9.18 36.02 15.83
N GLU A 249 -10.21 35.55 15.12
CA GLU A 249 -10.38 34.13 14.78
C GLU A 249 -9.17 33.59 13.99
N LEU A 250 -8.64 34.34 13.02
CA LEU A 250 -7.46 33.92 12.24
C LEU A 250 -6.20 33.80 13.11
N ILE A 251 -6.04 34.67 14.11
CA ILE A 251 -4.91 34.62 15.05
C ILE A 251 -5.07 33.40 15.97
N GLU A 252 -6.26 33.20 16.53
CA GLU A 252 -6.58 32.07 17.40
C GLU A 252 -6.42 30.74 16.67
N LEU A 253 -6.86 30.64 15.41
CA LEU A 253 -6.65 29.45 14.58
C LEU A 253 -5.17 29.17 14.35
N GLY A 254 -4.37 30.21 14.09
CA GLY A 254 -2.91 30.09 13.99
C GLY A 254 -2.30 29.49 15.25
N ASP A 255 -2.72 29.96 16.43
CA ASP A 255 -2.27 29.45 17.72
C ASP A 255 -2.79 28.04 18.00
N ALA A 256 -4.03 27.73 17.66
CA ALA A 256 -4.62 26.41 17.83
C ALA A 256 -3.95 25.33 16.97
N PHE A 257 -3.59 25.65 15.71
CA PHE A 257 -2.79 24.74 14.88
C PHE A 257 -1.38 24.51 15.44
N ARG A 258 -0.73 25.56 15.96
CA ARG A 258 0.59 25.43 16.64
C ARG A 258 0.49 24.57 17.89
N ALA A 259 -0.52 24.80 18.72
CA ALA A 259 -0.78 24.00 19.92
C ALA A 259 -1.07 22.54 19.56
N TYR A 260 -1.86 22.29 18.51
CA TYR A 260 -2.13 20.94 18.02
C TYR A 260 -0.85 20.22 17.57
N GLN A 261 0.05 20.90 16.85
CA GLN A 261 1.33 20.35 16.41
C GLN A 261 2.28 19.97 17.57
N GLN A 262 2.09 20.56 18.74
CA GLN A 262 2.89 20.27 19.94
C GLN A 262 2.30 19.11 20.77
N ARG A 263 1.12 18.59 20.43
CA ARG A 263 0.52 17.46 21.15
C ARG A 263 1.31 16.17 20.88
N THR A 264 1.52 15.40 21.93
CA THR A 264 2.16 14.08 21.88
C THR A 264 1.26 13.03 21.22
N GLU A 265 -0.06 13.18 21.34
CA GLU A 265 -1.05 12.30 20.73
C GLU A 265 -1.90 13.06 19.70
N PRO A 266 -1.89 12.65 18.42
CA PRO A 266 -2.67 13.30 17.37
C PRO A 266 -4.16 12.91 17.45
N ASP A 267 -5.02 13.91 17.64
CA ASP A 267 -6.48 13.78 17.65
C ASP A 267 -7.08 14.28 16.32
N LEU A 268 -7.47 13.33 15.47
CA LEU A 268 -7.96 13.62 14.13
C LEU A 268 -9.30 14.38 14.14
N THR A 269 -10.15 14.24 15.17
CA THR A 269 -11.42 14.96 15.26
C THR A 269 -11.19 16.44 15.56
N VAL A 270 -10.24 16.72 16.47
CA VAL A 270 -9.80 18.09 16.75
C VAL A 270 -9.14 18.71 15.52
N LEU A 271 -8.29 17.97 14.81
CA LEU A 271 -7.64 18.46 13.59
C LEU A 271 -8.64 18.77 12.47
N ALA A 272 -9.65 17.93 12.28
CA ALA A 272 -10.71 18.17 11.31
C ALA A 272 -11.48 19.47 11.63
N THR A 273 -11.83 19.68 12.90
CA THR A 273 -12.52 20.89 13.36
C THR A 273 -11.67 22.15 13.11
N LEU A 274 -10.35 22.07 13.29
CA LEU A 274 -9.45 23.18 12.99
C LEU A 274 -9.38 23.49 11.49
N HIS A 275 -9.36 22.46 10.64
CA HIS A 275 -9.40 22.64 9.18
C HIS A 275 -10.72 23.24 8.69
N ASP A 276 -11.83 22.83 9.27
CA ASP A 276 -13.17 23.32 8.96
C ASP A 276 -13.36 24.79 9.37
N ARG A 277 -12.94 25.16 10.59
CA ARG A 277 -12.88 26.58 11.01
C ARG A 277 -11.98 27.42 10.12
N LYS A 278 -10.83 26.87 9.71
CA LYS A 278 -9.90 27.54 8.78
C LYS A 278 -10.53 27.78 7.41
N ALA A 279 -11.29 26.82 6.88
CA ALA A 279 -11.97 26.99 5.60
C ALA A 279 -12.93 28.19 5.65
N ARG A 280 -13.83 28.21 6.66
CA ARG A 280 -14.76 29.33 6.87
C ARG A 280 -14.07 30.68 7.04
N ALA A 281 -13.02 30.73 7.88
CA ALA A 281 -12.29 31.98 8.12
C ALA A 281 -11.58 32.48 6.85
N PHE A 282 -11.11 31.58 5.98
CA PHE A 282 -10.48 31.97 4.72
C PHE A 282 -11.48 32.43 3.66
N ASP A 283 -12.68 31.85 3.62
CA ASP A 283 -13.75 32.37 2.74
C ASP A 283 -14.20 33.77 3.17
N LEU A 284 -14.42 33.98 4.48
CA LEU A 284 -14.77 35.31 5.01
C LEU A 284 -13.66 36.34 4.78
N TRP A 285 -12.40 35.92 4.85
CA TRP A 285 -11.26 36.80 4.53
C TRP A 285 -11.16 37.07 3.02
N ALA A 286 -11.49 36.09 2.17
CA ALA A 286 -11.59 36.32 0.73
C ALA A 286 -12.69 37.35 0.41
N ASP A 287 -13.85 37.26 1.06
CA ASP A 287 -14.95 38.21 0.88
C ASP A 287 -14.57 39.63 1.32
N ALA A 288 -13.86 39.76 2.45
CA ALA A 288 -13.43 41.06 2.98
C ALA A 288 -12.29 41.72 2.20
N SER A 289 -11.43 40.93 1.54
CA SER A 289 -10.23 41.43 0.86
C SER A 289 -10.31 41.39 -0.68
N GLY A 290 -11.23 40.62 -1.25
CA GLY A 290 -11.30 40.34 -2.68
C GLY A 290 -10.23 39.40 -3.21
N ASP A 291 -9.45 38.73 -2.35
CA ASP A 291 -8.37 37.82 -2.77
C ASP A 291 -8.91 36.40 -3.06
N ASP A 292 -9.08 36.07 -4.34
CA ASP A 292 -9.54 34.74 -4.79
C ASP A 292 -8.58 33.59 -4.46
N SER A 293 -7.31 33.86 -4.15
CA SER A 293 -6.39 32.82 -3.71
C SER A 293 -6.77 32.27 -2.33
N LEU A 294 -7.42 33.08 -1.48
CA LEU A 294 -7.95 32.65 -0.18
C LEU A 294 -9.10 31.64 -0.34
N ARG A 295 -9.94 31.78 -1.37
CA ARG A 295 -11.00 30.79 -1.68
C ARG A 295 -10.44 29.43 -2.06
N HIS A 296 -9.33 29.41 -2.80
CA HIS A 296 -8.63 28.17 -3.12
C HIS A 296 -8.02 27.53 -1.87
N GLU A 297 -7.50 28.34 -0.95
CA GLU A 297 -7.03 27.86 0.35
C GLU A 297 -8.16 27.37 1.25
N ALA A 298 -9.33 28.01 1.22
CA ALA A 298 -10.52 27.58 1.94
C ALA A 298 -10.99 26.20 1.46
N ARG A 299 -11.16 26.00 0.14
CA ARG A 299 -11.47 24.69 -0.45
C ARG A 299 -10.46 23.61 -0.10
N ARG A 300 -9.16 23.95 -0.06
CA ARG A 300 -8.12 23.00 0.37
C ARG A 300 -8.26 22.65 1.86
N ALA A 301 -8.60 23.62 2.71
CA ALA A 301 -8.81 23.38 4.14
C ALA A 301 -10.07 22.54 4.38
N GLU A 302 -11.16 22.80 3.67
CA GLU A 302 -12.39 22.00 3.71
C GLU A 302 -12.11 20.53 3.30
N LYS A 303 -11.41 20.34 2.18
CA LYS A 303 -11.00 18.99 1.75
C LYS A 303 -10.09 18.29 2.76
N ALA A 304 -9.22 19.04 3.44
CA ALA A 304 -8.40 18.51 4.52
C ALA A 304 -9.23 18.11 5.74
N ALA A 305 -10.27 18.88 6.10
CA ALA A 305 -11.20 18.52 7.18
C ALA A 305 -11.92 17.21 6.85
N GLN A 306 -12.49 17.12 5.66
CA GLN A 306 -13.17 15.89 5.19
C GLN A 306 -12.22 14.68 5.19
N THR A 307 -11.02 14.84 4.63
CA THR A 307 -10.02 13.76 4.59
C THR A 307 -9.62 13.32 6.00
N THR A 308 -9.50 14.26 6.94
CA THR A 308 -9.12 13.96 8.33
C THR A 308 -10.22 13.20 9.06
N LEU A 309 -11.50 13.56 8.84
CA LEU A 309 -12.65 12.82 9.35
C LEU A 309 -12.75 11.42 8.73
N GLU A 310 -12.51 11.30 7.43
CA GLU A 310 -12.45 10.00 6.76
C GLU A 310 -11.31 9.13 7.33
N MET A 311 -10.13 9.70 7.56
CA MET A 311 -9.02 9.00 8.22
C MET A 311 -9.37 8.56 9.63
N HIS A 312 -10.05 9.41 10.41
CA HIS A 312 -10.53 9.08 11.74
C HIS A 312 -11.53 7.91 11.68
N ALA A 313 -12.57 8.02 10.85
CA ALA A 313 -13.59 6.98 10.68
C ALA A 313 -13.01 5.65 10.16
N ASN A 314 -12.01 5.69 9.26
CA ASN A 314 -11.31 4.50 8.80
C ASN A 314 -10.43 3.87 9.89
N ARG A 315 -9.89 4.66 10.83
CA ARG A 315 -9.02 4.20 11.92
C ARG A 315 -9.80 3.66 13.10
N THR A 316 -10.93 4.29 13.44
CA THR A 316 -11.74 3.91 14.60
C THR A 316 -12.89 2.98 14.25
N GLY A 317 -13.19 2.76 12.96
CA GLY A 317 -14.32 1.94 12.53
C GLY A 317 -15.70 2.49 12.95
N GLN A 318 -15.76 3.66 13.58
CA GLN A 318 -16.97 4.27 14.13
C GLN A 318 -17.67 5.17 13.10
N PRO A 319 -18.97 4.96 12.83
CA PRO A 319 -19.94 6.05 12.78
C PRO A 319 -20.24 6.48 14.22
N LEU A 320 -20.95 7.60 14.40
CA LEU A 320 -21.59 7.95 15.68
C LEU A 320 -22.39 6.74 16.22
N GLY A 321 -21.80 5.94 17.12
CA GLY A 321 -22.41 4.70 17.60
C GLY A 321 -21.44 3.81 18.38
N ASP A 322 -21.95 3.21 19.47
CA ASP A 322 -21.20 2.53 20.54
C ASP A 322 -20.95 1.04 20.23
N GLY A 323 -20.43 0.75 19.02
CA GLY A 323 -20.16 -0.62 18.55
C GLY A 323 -18.66 -1.01 18.62
N PRO A 324 -18.33 -2.30 18.69
CA PRO A 324 -16.94 -2.77 18.71
C PRO A 324 -16.19 -2.38 17.42
N VAL A 325 -14.96 -1.88 17.57
CA VAL A 325 -14.10 -1.43 16.47
C VAL A 325 -13.61 -2.63 15.66
N VAL A 326 -14.23 -2.87 14.50
CA VAL A 326 -13.77 -3.89 13.55
C VAL A 326 -12.79 -3.27 12.55
N GLU A 327 -11.54 -3.74 12.53
CA GLU A 327 -10.56 -3.35 11.51
C GLU A 327 -10.99 -3.90 10.14
N ARG A 328 -11.35 -3.01 9.21
CA ARG A 328 -11.81 -3.37 7.86
C ARG A 328 -10.65 -3.39 6.87
N LEU A 329 -10.68 -4.33 5.93
CA LEU A 329 -9.63 -4.48 4.93
C LEU A 329 -9.64 -3.37 3.86
N LEU A 330 -10.82 -2.82 3.57
CA LEU A 330 -11.03 -1.72 2.63
C LEU A 330 -11.46 -0.46 3.39
N THR A 331 -10.92 0.69 2.98
CA THR A 331 -11.48 1.99 3.36
C THR A 331 -12.81 2.24 2.64
N ARG A 332 -13.61 3.21 3.10
CA ARG A 332 -14.86 3.59 2.41
C ARG A 332 -14.65 3.93 0.93
N SER A 333 -13.61 4.70 0.62
CA SER A 333 -13.27 5.06 -0.77
C SER A 333 -12.83 3.87 -1.62
N GLN A 334 -12.14 2.88 -1.02
CA GLN A 334 -11.78 1.64 -1.69
C GLN A 334 -13.00 0.73 -1.89
N ALA A 335 -13.94 0.72 -0.94
CA ALA A 335 -15.21 -0.01 -1.06
C ALA A 335 -16.10 0.57 -2.15
N ALA A 336 -16.22 1.90 -2.25
CA ALA A 336 -16.90 2.57 -3.36
C ALA A 336 -16.27 2.20 -4.72
N SER A 337 -14.94 2.23 -4.80
CA SER A 337 -14.21 1.79 -6.01
C SER A 337 -14.45 0.30 -6.32
N ALA A 338 -14.58 -0.55 -5.31
CA ALA A 338 -14.90 -1.97 -5.50
C ALA A 338 -16.30 -2.14 -6.09
N ARG A 339 -17.30 -1.41 -5.60
CA ARG A 339 -18.67 -1.41 -6.15
C ARG A 339 -18.70 -0.98 -7.61
N THR A 340 -17.97 0.08 -8.00
CA THR A 340 -17.82 0.47 -9.41
C THR A 340 -17.27 -0.67 -10.29
N VAL A 341 -16.34 -1.49 -9.78
CA VAL A 341 -15.86 -2.67 -10.52
C VAL A 341 -16.93 -3.74 -10.62
N LEU A 342 -17.70 -3.99 -9.56
CA LEU A 342 -18.81 -4.95 -9.59
C LEU A 342 -19.87 -4.53 -10.62
N ASP A 343 -20.24 -3.25 -10.65
CA ASP A 343 -21.21 -2.70 -11.61
C ASP A 343 -20.68 -2.79 -13.06
N TYR A 344 -19.40 -2.47 -13.26
CA TYR A 344 -18.75 -2.63 -14.56
C TYR A 344 -18.83 -4.08 -15.05
N VAL A 345 -18.50 -5.05 -14.19
CA VAL A 345 -18.54 -6.48 -14.54
C VAL A 345 -19.97 -6.96 -14.75
N ALA A 346 -20.94 -6.44 -14.01
CA ALA A 346 -22.35 -6.74 -14.21
C ALA A 346 -22.77 -6.43 -15.65
N ALA A 347 -22.38 -5.24 -16.14
CA ALA A 347 -22.76 -4.71 -17.45
C ALA A 347 -21.89 -5.20 -18.63
N HIS A 348 -20.63 -5.59 -18.40
CA HIS A 348 -19.66 -5.85 -19.48
C HIS A 348 -19.14 -7.30 -19.52
N SER A 349 -19.78 -8.23 -18.80
CA SER A 349 -19.44 -9.64 -18.92
C SER A 349 -19.92 -10.20 -20.27
N PRO A 350 -19.06 -10.88 -21.05
CA PRO A 350 -19.40 -11.36 -22.40
C PRO A 350 -20.40 -12.52 -22.39
N HIS A 351 -20.51 -13.24 -21.27
CA HIS A 351 -21.44 -14.36 -21.13
C HIS A 351 -22.14 -14.31 -19.77
N PRO A 352 -23.38 -14.80 -19.68
CA PRO A 352 -24.19 -14.61 -18.49
C PRO A 352 -23.80 -15.52 -17.32
N GLU A 353 -23.07 -16.61 -17.52
CA GLU A 353 -22.82 -17.65 -16.52
C GLU A 353 -21.96 -17.18 -15.34
N ALA A 354 -22.23 -17.73 -14.14
CA ALA A 354 -21.58 -17.32 -12.91
C ALA A 354 -20.07 -17.55 -12.92
N GLU A 355 -19.61 -18.66 -13.50
CA GLU A 355 -18.19 -19.02 -13.64
C GLU A 355 -17.46 -18.00 -14.50
N VAL A 356 -18.06 -17.63 -15.64
CA VAL A 356 -17.50 -16.62 -16.55
C VAL A 356 -17.47 -15.27 -15.85
N ARG A 357 -18.55 -14.88 -15.18
CA ARG A 357 -18.63 -13.60 -14.48
C ARG A 357 -17.63 -13.49 -13.34
N LEU A 358 -17.42 -14.57 -12.57
CA LEU A 358 -16.40 -14.61 -11.54
C LEU A 358 -14.99 -14.49 -12.14
N ALA A 359 -14.71 -15.19 -13.24
CA ALA A 359 -13.44 -15.07 -13.96
C ALA A 359 -13.21 -13.64 -14.45
N VAL A 360 -14.20 -13.07 -15.13
CA VAL A 360 -14.20 -11.68 -15.63
C VAL A 360 -13.92 -10.70 -14.50
N LEU A 361 -14.60 -10.81 -13.36
CA LEU A 361 -14.35 -9.95 -12.20
C LEU A 361 -12.89 -10.02 -11.74
N MET A 362 -12.36 -11.22 -11.57
CA MET A 362 -11.00 -11.40 -11.09
C MET A 362 -9.97 -10.89 -12.11
N LEU A 363 -10.18 -11.17 -13.40
CA LEU A 363 -9.32 -10.73 -14.50
C LEU A 363 -9.36 -9.21 -14.67
N THR A 364 -10.54 -8.58 -14.63
CA THR A 364 -10.72 -7.12 -14.62
C THR A 364 -9.95 -6.50 -13.47
N LEU A 365 -10.02 -7.05 -12.25
CA LEU A 365 -9.23 -6.53 -11.12
C LEU A 365 -7.71 -6.68 -11.34
N ARG A 366 -7.25 -7.70 -12.08
CA ARG A 366 -5.83 -7.87 -12.40
C ARG A 366 -5.35 -6.87 -13.46
N SER A 367 -6.19 -6.53 -14.43
CA SER A 367 -5.87 -5.70 -15.60
C SER A 367 -6.39 -4.24 -15.55
N ALA A 368 -7.17 -3.87 -14.54
CA ALA A 368 -7.92 -2.60 -14.41
C ALA A 368 -7.17 -1.30 -14.73
N ARG A 369 -5.84 -1.28 -14.63
CA ARG A 369 -5.03 -0.07 -14.85
C ARG A 369 -4.59 0.12 -16.30
N ALA A 370 -4.24 -0.96 -16.97
CA ALA A 370 -3.48 -0.91 -18.22
C ALA A 370 -3.98 -1.91 -19.27
N GLY A 371 -5.10 -2.58 -19.01
CA GLY A 371 -5.58 -3.69 -19.81
C GLY A 371 -4.75 -4.96 -19.68
N ILE A 372 -3.56 -4.89 -19.09
CA ILE A 372 -2.64 -6.01 -18.93
C ILE A 372 -2.60 -6.44 -17.46
N GLY A 373 -2.76 -7.74 -17.23
CA GLY A 373 -2.68 -8.38 -15.92
C GLY A 373 -1.81 -9.62 -15.96
N ASN A 374 -1.36 -10.10 -14.80
CA ASN A 374 -0.63 -11.36 -14.68
C ASN A 374 -1.48 -12.36 -13.91
N VAL A 375 -1.63 -13.56 -14.47
CA VAL A 375 -2.37 -14.67 -13.83
C VAL A 375 -1.66 -15.99 -14.07
N THR A 376 -2.01 -16.98 -13.25
CA THR A 376 -1.50 -18.35 -13.35
C THR A 376 -2.64 -19.35 -13.48
N GLY A 377 -2.34 -20.55 -13.96
CA GLY A 377 -3.30 -21.66 -13.93
C GLY A 377 -3.80 -21.96 -12.50
N GLN A 378 -2.93 -21.76 -11.50
CA GLN A 378 -3.29 -21.90 -10.08
C GLN A 378 -4.29 -20.83 -9.62
N ASP A 379 -4.16 -19.58 -10.07
CA ASP A 379 -5.13 -18.52 -9.78
C ASP A 379 -6.52 -18.92 -10.31
N LEU A 380 -6.57 -19.30 -11.59
CA LEU A 380 -7.80 -19.67 -12.30
C LEU A 380 -8.49 -20.88 -11.67
N THR A 381 -7.73 -21.94 -11.39
CA THR A 381 -8.25 -23.15 -10.71
C THR A 381 -8.68 -22.86 -9.27
N GLY A 382 -8.06 -21.86 -8.62
CA GLY A 382 -8.50 -21.39 -7.30
C GLY A 382 -9.88 -20.73 -7.34
N TRP A 383 -10.17 -20.00 -8.42
CA TRP A 383 -11.43 -19.28 -8.63
C TRP A 383 -12.54 -20.20 -9.14
N LEU A 384 -12.23 -21.09 -10.08
CA LEU A 384 -13.16 -21.92 -10.84
C LEU A 384 -12.86 -23.40 -10.55
N GLN A 385 -13.69 -24.06 -9.74
CA GLN A 385 -13.44 -25.43 -9.24
C GLN A 385 -13.64 -26.51 -10.32
N GLY A 386 -12.83 -26.51 -11.37
CA GLY A 386 -12.85 -27.53 -12.44
C GLY A 386 -13.11 -26.95 -13.83
N ASP A 387 -13.82 -25.82 -13.92
CA ASP A 387 -14.24 -25.24 -15.21
C ASP A 387 -13.25 -24.21 -15.77
N ALA A 388 -12.07 -24.09 -15.15
CA ALA A 388 -11.12 -23.01 -15.43
C ALA A 388 -10.69 -22.95 -16.91
N GLU A 389 -10.34 -24.10 -17.49
CA GLU A 389 -9.89 -24.18 -18.88
C GLU A 389 -11.01 -23.79 -19.85
N GLN A 390 -12.19 -24.41 -19.72
CA GLN A 390 -13.35 -24.13 -20.57
C GLN A 390 -13.82 -22.67 -20.48
N VAL A 391 -13.79 -22.06 -19.30
CA VAL A 391 -14.13 -20.63 -19.13
C VAL A 391 -13.12 -19.74 -19.84
N VAL A 392 -11.83 -20.04 -19.72
CA VAL A 392 -10.78 -19.27 -20.41
C VAL A 392 -10.90 -19.42 -21.93
N GLU A 393 -11.14 -20.63 -22.43
CA GLU A 393 -11.37 -20.87 -23.87
C GLU A 393 -12.51 -20.00 -24.41
N ARG A 394 -13.65 -19.91 -23.69
CA ARG A 394 -14.78 -19.05 -24.08
C ARG A 394 -14.41 -17.56 -24.09
N LEU A 395 -13.67 -17.11 -23.09
CA LEU A 395 -13.21 -15.71 -23.03
C LEU A 395 -12.22 -15.36 -24.14
N VAL A 396 -11.39 -16.31 -24.56
CA VAL A 396 -10.48 -16.14 -25.71
C VAL A 396 -11.26 -16.18 -27.03
N ALA A 397 -12.19 -17.12 -27.18
CA ALA A 397 -13.01 -17.27 -28.39
C ALA A 397 -13.91 -16.05 -28.66
N SER A 398 -14.30 -15.32 -27.61
CA SER A 398 -15.08 -14.08 -27.71
C SER A 398 -14.22 -12.81 -27.89
N ASP A 399 -12.90 -12.94 -28.03
CA ASP A 399 -11.91 -11.84 -28.03
C ASP A 399 -11.99 -10.92 -26.80
N TRP A 400 -12.65 -11.37 -25.72
CA TRP A 400 -12.70 -10.63 -24.47
C TRP A 400 -11.35 -10.71 -23.72
N LEU A 401 -10.65 -11.84 -23.85
CA LEU A 401 -9.33 -12.11 -23.28
C LEU A 401 -8.33 -12.47 -24.37
N ARG A 402 -7.17 -11.81 -24.41
CA ARG A 402 -6.05 -12.15 -25.30
C ARG A 402 -4.89 -12.73 -24.50
N LEU A 403 -4.36 -13.83 -25.00
CA LEU A 403 -3.22 -14.56 -24.44
C LEU A 403 -2.03 -14.49 -25.41
N PRO A 404 -0.78 -14.42 -24.91
CA PRO A 404 0.42 -14.49 -25.74
C PRO A 404 0.73 -15.91 -26.23
N GLY A 405 0.02 -16.91 -25.70
CA GLY A 405 0.19 -18.33 -26.01
C GLY A 405 -1.15 -19.06 -25.92
N THR A 406 -1.11 -20.37 -25.73
CA THR A 406 -2.32 -21.21 -25.69
C THR A 406 -2.98 -21.23 -24.30
N VAL A 407 -4.25 -21.65 -24.24
CA VAL A 407 -4.94 -21.86 -22.96
C VAL A 407 -4.26 -22.95 -22.14
N ALA A 408 -3.79 -24.03 -22.78
CA ALA A 408 -3.06 -25.10 -22.10
C ALA A 408 -1.77 -24.60 -21.44
N GLU A 409 -1.01 -23.73 -22.11
CA GLU A 409 0.19 -23.07 -21.54
C GLU A 409 -0.16 -22.20 -20.34
N LEU A 410 -1.27 -21.44 -20.43
CA LEU A 410 -1.79 -20.67 -19.30
C LEU A 410 -2.19 -21.57 -18.13
N MET A 411 -2.89 -22.67 -18.37
CA MET A 411 -3.29 -23.61 -17.31
C MET A 411 -2.10 -24.33 -16.68
N ALA A 412 -1.02 -24.56 -17.45
CA ALA A 412 0.23 -25.13 -16.97
C ALA A 412 1.15 -24.10 -16.27
N SER A 413 0.88 -22.81 -16.42
CA SER A 413 1.71 -21.73 -15.89
C SER A 413 1.79 -21.73 -14.36
N ARG A 414 2.92 -21.24 -13.83
CA ARG A 414 3.25 -21.30 -12.41
C ARG A 414 3.42 -19.90 -11.82
N PRO A 415 3.31 -19.71 -10.49
CA PRO A 415 3.54 -18.42 -9.84
C PRO A 415 4.88 -17.74 -10.17
N GLU A 416 5.89 -18.52 -10.51
CA GLU A 416 7.21 -18.03 -10.88
C GLU A 416 7.27 -17.49 -12.32
N ASP A 417 6.38 -17.95 -13.18
CA ASP A 417 6.26 -17.58 -14.59
C ASP A 417 4.78 -17.31 -14.93
N PRO A 418 4.22 -16.21 -14.42
CA PRO A 418 2.82 -15.88 -14.66
C PRO A 418 2.63 -15.38 -16.08
N VAL A 419 1.53 -15.77 -16.71
CA VAL A 419 1.19 -15.34 -18.06
C VAL A 419 0.61 -13.93 -18.02
N ALA A 420 1.16 -13.05 -18.86
CA ALA A 420 0.61 -11.73 -19.10
C ALA A 420 -0.65 -11.86 -19.98
N ILE A 421 -1.80 -11.51 -19.44
CA ILE A 421 -3.08 -11.49 -20.14
C ILE A 421 -3.44 -10.07 -20.55
N THR A 422 -4.20 -9.93 -21.63
CA THR A 422 -4.72 -8.64 -22.08
C THR A 422 -6.25 -8.67 -22.15
N VAL A 423 -6.89 -7.66 -21.55
CA VAL A 423 -8.32 -7.39 -21.66
C VAL A 423 -8.46 -6.12 -22.52
N PRO A 424 -8.81 -6.25 -23.83
CA PRO A 424 -8.78 -5.13 -24.78
C PRO A 424 -9.60 -3.92 -24.35
N ALA A 425 -10.77 -4.14 -23.74
CA ALA A 425 -11.66 -3.07 -23.26
C ALA A 425 -11.06 -2.22 -22.12
N LEU A 426 -9.97 -2.67 -21.50
CA LEU A 426 -9.31 -1.99 -20.38
C LEU A 426 -7.97 -1.36 -20.77
N LEU A 427 -7.58 -1.43 -22.04
CA LEU A 427 -6.36 -0.83 -22.55
C LEU A 427 -6.38 0.71 -22.48
N PRO A 428 -5.23 1.39 -22.33
CA PRO A 428 -5.17 2.84 -22.18
C PRO A 428 -5.74 3.66 -23.35
N GLU A 429 -5.79 3.07 -24.55
CA GLU A 429 -6.37 3.64 -25.76
C GLU A 429 -7.90 3.73 -25.70
N GLN A 430 -8.53 2.98 -24.79
CA GLN A 430 -9.97 2.98 -24.56
C GLN A 430 -10.36 4.01 -23.48
N SER A 431 -11.65 4.32 -23.41
CA SER A 431 -12.21 5.10 -22.30
C SER A 431 -11.95 4.39 -20.97
N ARG A 432 -11.19 4.99 -20.06
CA ARG A 432 -10.82 4.35 -18.79
C ARG A 432 -12.06 4.19 -17.90
N PRO A 433 -12.50 2.96 -17.59
CA PRO A 433 -13.69 2.76 -16.75
C PRO A 433 -13.41 3.01 -15.26
N PHE A 434 -12.13 3.06 -14.87
CA PHE A 434 -11.72 3.19 -13.47
C PHE A 434 -10.76 4.36 -13.28
N ALA A 435 -11.04 5.20 -12.28
CA ALA A 435 -10.20 6.35 -11.92
C ALA A 435 -9.17 6.06 -10.81
N PHE A 436 -9.16 4.85 -10.24
CA PHE A 436 -8.35 4.53 -9.06
C PHE A 436 -6.90 4.12 -9.39
N GLY A 437 -5.99 4.52 -8.50
CA GLY A 437 -4.55 4.24 -8.62
C GLY A 437 -4.14 2.81 -8.26
N LYS A 438 -2.84 2.52 -8.43
CA LYS A 438 -2.25 1.19 -8.20
C LYS A 438 -2.53 0.63 -6.79
N THR A 439 -2.40 1.45 -5.75
CA THR A 439 -2.58 1.03 -4.36
C THR A 439 -4.01 0.58 -4.09
N THR A 440 -5.00 1.39 -4.49
CA THR A 440 -6.42 1.07 -4.40
C THR A 440 -6.74 -0.21 -5.18
N ARG A 441 -6.27 -0.33 -6.43
CA ARG A 441 -6.43 -1.54 -7.23
C ARG A 441 -5.90 -2.78 -6.52
N ALA A 442 -4.68 -2.73 -5.97
CA ALA A 442 -4.07 -3.86 -5.28
C ALA A 442 -4.84 -4.25 -4.00
N ARG A 443 -5.37 -3.26 -3.27
CA ARG A 443 -6.22 -3.49 -2.08
C ARG A 443 -7.54 -4.17 -2.45
N ILE A 444 -8.22 -3.68 -3.49
CA ILE A 444 -9.49 -4.28 -3.96
C ILE A 444 -9.26 -5.69 -4.51
N SER A 445 -8.22 -5.88 -5.33
CA SER A 445 -7.87 -7.21 -5.86
C SER A 445 -7.56 -8.19 -4.73
N GLY A 446 -6.75 -7.80 -3.74
CA GLY A 446 -6.44 -8.64 -2.57
C GLY A 446 -7.66 -8.90 -1.67
N TRP A 447 -8.56 -7.94 -1.53
CA TRP A 447 -9.84 -8.12 -0.85
C TRP A 447 -10.71 -9.15 -1.58
N ALA A 448 -10.93 -8.99 -2.88
CA ALA A 448 -11.74 -9.93 -3.67
C ALA A 448 -11.16 -11.35 -3.61
N GLN A 449 -9.84 -11.49 -3.68
CA GLN A 449 -9.16 -12.78 -3.51
C GLN A 449 -9.41 -13.43 -2.15
N LYS A 450 -9.45 -12.65 -1.06
CA LYS A 450 -9.75 -13.18 0.28
C LYS A 450 -11.20 -13.62 0.40
N VAL A 451 -12.14 -12.89 -0.20
CA VAL A 451 -13.56 -13.24 -0.20
C VAL A 451 -13.78 -14.53 -1.00
N VAL A 452 -13.37 -14.56 -2.27
CA VAL A 452 -13.50 -15.72 -3.17
C VAL A 452 -12.73 -16.93 -2.64
N GLY A 453 -11.58 -16.69 -2.02
CA GLY A 453 -10.69 -17.69 -1.45
C GLY A 453 -11.08 -18.15 -0.04
N ASP A 454 -12.18 -17.67 0.55
CA ASP A 454 -12.55 -17.97 1.93
C ASP A 454 -12.64 -19.48 2.15
N ARG A 455 -11.93 -19.95 3.19
CA ARG A 455 -11.76 -21.39 3.42
C ARG A 455 -13.08 -22.08 3.73
N LYS A 456 -14.02 -21.42 4.43
CA LYS A 456 -15.30 -22.04 4.80
C LYS A 456 -16.25 -22.10 3.61
N ILE A 457 -16.32 -21.03 2.82
CA ILE A 457 -17.05 -20.99 1.55
C ILE A 457 -16.52 -22.08 0.61
N ARG A 458 -15.20 -22.20 0.44
CA ARG A 458 -14.59 -23.24 -0.40
C ARG A 458 -14.85 -24.66 0.10
N LYS A 459 -14.76 -24.90 1.42
CA LYS A 459 -15.01 -26.23 2.02
C LYS A 459 -16.45 -26.69 1.84
N LYS A 460 -17.40 -25.77 1.84
CA LYS A 460 -18.82 -26.04 1.58
C LYS A 460 -19.14 -26.19 0.09
N LYS A 461 -18.12 -26.21 -0.78
CA LYS A 461 -18.25 -26.32 -2.24
C LYS A 461 -19.18 -25.25 -2.83
N ALA A 462 -19.12 -24.02 -2.28
CA ALA A 462 -19.88 -22.93 -2.85
C ALA A 462 -19.50 -22.74 -4.33
N THR A 463 -20.54 -22.68 -5.17
CA THR A 463 -20.47 -22.47 -6.60
C THR A 463 -19.89 -21.08 -6.93
N ALA A 464 -19.60 -20.81 -8.20
CA ALA A 464 -19.18 -19.48 -8.62
C ALA A 464 -20.21 -18.40 -8.20
N ALA A 465 -21.50 -18.71 -8.34
CA ALA A 465 -22.59 -17.84 -7.93
C ALA A 465 -22.60 -17.56 -6.42
N GLY A 466 -22.41 -18.58 -5.57
CA GLY A 466 -22.29 -18.38 -4.12
C GLY A 466 -21.10 -17.49 -3.72
N ARG A 467 -19.98 -17.55 -4.47
CA ARG A 467 -18.81 -16.67 -4.27
C ARG A 467 -19.07 -15.24 -4.75
N LEU A 468 -19.79 -15.07 -5.86
CA LEU A 468 -20.25 -13.76 -6.33
C LEU A 468 -21.21 -13.12 -5.32
N LEU A 469 -22.14 -13.90 -4.76
CA LEU A 469 -23.03 -13.43 -3.70
C LEU A 469 -22.25 -13.01 -2.44
N ALA A 470 -21.23 -13.78 -2.05
CA ALA A 470 -20.35 -13.42 -0.94
C ALA A 470 -19.59 -12.10 -1.17
N LEU A 471 -19.08 -11.88 -2.39
CA LEU A 471 -18.44 -10.62 -2.79
C LEU A 471 -19.41 -9.44 -2.76
N TYR A 472 -20.59 -9.62 -3.34
CA TYR A 472 -21.58 -8.55 -3.45
C TYR A 472 -22.10 -8.15 -2.07
N THR A 473 -22.45 -9.13 -1.22
CA THR A 473 -22.85 -8.88 0.17
C THR A 473 -21.74 -8.19 0.95
N ALA A 474 -20.49 -8.63 0.84
CA ALA A 474 -19.38 -7.94 1.50
C ALA A 474 -19.21 -6.49 1.03
N ALA A 475 -19.33 -6.20 -0.27
CA ALA A 475 -19.17 -4.85 -0.81
C ALA A 475 -20.29 -3.87 -0.42
N HIS A 476 -21.45 -4.39 0.01
CA HIS A 476 -22.64 -3.61 0.33
C HIS A 476 -23.07 -3.82 1.78
N THR A 477 -22.13 -3.58 2.70
CA THR A 477 -22.38 -3.72 4.14
C THR A 477 -22.24 -2.42 4.89
N ARG A 478 -23.12 -2.25 5.86
CA ARG A 478 -23.06 -1.16 6.83
C ARG A 478 -21.97 -1.42 7.89
N PRO A 479 -21.60 -0.38 8.66
CA PRO A 479 -20.67 -0.50 9.77
C PRO A 479 -21.06 -1.56 10.81
N ASP A 480 -22.36 -1.74 11.06
CA ASP A 480 -22.93 -2.78 11.94
C ASP A 480 -22.94 -4.19 11.30
N GLY A 481 -22.48 -4.32 10.05
CA GLY A 481 -22.46 -5.56 9.30
C GLY A 481 -23.75 -5.92 8.57
N ARG A 482 -24.82 -5.13 8.72
CA ARG A 482 -26.09 -5.38 8.02
C ARG A 482 -25.97 -5.06 6.53
N LEU A 483 -26.70 -5.79 5.71
CA LEU A 483 -26.68 -5.63 4.25
C LEU A 483 -27.51 -4.41 3.81
N GLY A 484 -27.04 -3.72 2.75
CA GLY A 484 -27.75 -2.60 2.10
C GLY A 484 -27.65 -1.26 2.85
N HIS A 485 -28.06 -0.17 2.19
CA HIS A 485 -28.11 1.14 2.85
C HIS A 485 -29.19 1.16 3.94
N ALA A 486 -29.06 2.08 4.91
CA ALA A 486 -30.03 2.19 6.01
C ALA A 486 -31.45 2.48 5.50
N ASP A 487 -31.57 3.27 4.45
CA ASP A 487 -32.85 3.68 3.84
C ASP A 487 -33.46 2.58 2.95
N ASP A 488 -32.65 1.62 2.51
CA ASP A 488 -33.03 0.57 1.56
C ASP A 488 -33.52 -0.72 2.21
N ASP A 489 -33.26 -0.91 3.51
CA ASP A 489 -33.65 -2.12 4.25
C ASP A 489 -33.27 -3.44 3.52
N GLY A 490 -32.03 -3.52 3.05
CA GLY A 490 -31.47 -4.70 2.38
C GLY A 490 -31.04 -4.46 0.93
N LEU A 491 -30.58 -5.52 0.28
CA LEU A 491 -30.10 -5.50 -1.11
C LEU A 491 -31.21 -5.97 -2.05
N ARG A 492 -31.39 -5.32 -3.20
CA ARG A 492 -32.44 -5.73 -4.15
C ARG A 492 -32.13 -7.08 -4.80
N LEU A 493 -33.11 -7.99 -4.82
CA LEU A 493 -32.90 -9.35 -5.34
C LEU A 493 -32.71 -9.37 -6.85
N ASP A 494 -33.36 -8.48 -7.61
CA ASP A 494 -33.16 -8.37 -9.06
C ASP A 494 -31.71 -8.02 -9.42
N GLN A 495 -31.11 -7.07 -8.71
CA GLN A 495 -29.70 -6.69 -8.91
C GLN A 495 -28.75 -7.83 -8.52
N LEU A 496 -29.04 -8.51 -7.40
CA LEU A 496 -28.28 -9.67 -6.95
C LEU A 496 -28.38 -10.85 -7.93
N ALA A 497 -29.56 -11.11 -8.48
CA ALA A 497 -29.82 -12.15 -9.47
C ALA A 497 -28.99 -11.91 -10.74
N VAL A 498 -29.06 -10.68 -11.28
CA VAL A 498 -28.25 -10.27 -12.45
C VAL A 498 -26.76 -10.40 -12.17
N PHE A 499 -26.30 -9.93 -11.00
CA PHE A 499 -24.88 -9.99 -10.66
C PHE A 499 -24.38 -11.41 -10.35
N CYS A 500 -25.19 -12.26 -9.72
CA CYS A 500 -24.78 -13.62 -9.38
C CYS A 500 -25.00 -14.61 -10.52
N ALA A 501 -25.60 -14.16 -11.63
CA ALA A 501 -26.01 -15.01 -12.74
C ALA A 501 -26.95 -16.14 -12.31
N LEU A 502 -27.89 -15.81 -11.41
CA LEU A 502 -28.88 -16.74 -10.89
C LEU A 502 -30.27 -16.12 -11.00
N PRO A 503 -31.33 -16.93 -11.13
CA PRO A 503 -32.67 -16.40 -11.00
C PRO A 503 -32.95 -16.04 -9.52
N PRO A 504 -33.83 -15.05 -9.25
CA PRO A 504 -34.06 -14.53 -7.90
C PRO A 504 -34.41 -15.61 -6.86
N GLU A 505 -35.17 -16.64 -7.24
CA GLU A 505 -35.56 -17.75 -6.37
C GLU A 505 -34.37 -18.58 -5.86
N GLN A 506 -33.27 -18.63 -6.62
CA GLN A 506 -32.06 -19.37 -6.21
C GLN A 506 -31.15 -18.55 -5.29
N ILE A 507 -31.38 -17.23 -5.14
CA ILE A 507 -30.61 -16.39 -4.22
C ILE A 507 -30.85 -16.82 -2.77
N ALA A 508 -32.07 -17.22 -2.41
CA ALA A 508 -32.40 -17.70 -1.07
C ALA A 508 -31.60 -18.98 -0.72
N GLU A 509 -31.47 -19.92 -1.66
CA GLU A 509 -30.67 -21.13 -1.46
C GLU A 509 -29.19 -20.80 -1.24
N GLN A 510 -28.63 -19.92 -2.09
CA GLN A 510 -27.23 -19.48 -1.93
C GLN A 510 -27.00 -18.72 -0.62
N ALA A 511 -27.94 -17.87 -0.19
CA ALA A 511 -27.87 -17.20 1.09
C ALA A 511 -27.87 -18.22 2.26
N GLY A 512 -28.69 -19.26 2.19
CA GLY A 512 -28.69 -20.38 3.13
C GLY A 512 -27.33 -21.10 3.19
N LEU A 513 -26.70 -21.35 2.03
CA LEU A 513 -25.34 -21.91 1.97
C LEU A 513 -24.29 -20.98 2.59
N LEU A 514 -24.43 -19.66 2.42
CA LEU A 514 -23.56 -18.67 3.05
C LEU A 514 -23.77 -18.62 4.57
N ILE A 515 -24.99 -18.78 5.08
CA ILE A 515 -25.24 -18.96 6.53
C ILE A 515 -24.57 -20.24 7.03
N ALA A 516 -24.75 -21.37 6.32
CA ALA A 516 -24.15 -22.65 6.70
C ALA A 516 -22.59 -22.64 6.64
N ALA A 517 -22.00 -21.78 5.81
CA ALA A 517 -20.58 -21.51 5.80
C ALA A 517 -20.16 -20.55 6.94
N GLY A 518 -21.12 -19.89 7.61
CA GLY A 518 -20.94 -18.85 8.61
C GLY A 518 -20.49 -17.52 8.01
N TRP A 519 -20.76 -17.28 6.73
CA TRP A 519 -20.44 -16.01 6.04
C TRP A 519 -21.47 -14.94 6.41
N LEU A 520 -22.75 -15.31 6.35
CA LEU A 520 -23.86 -14.55 6.91
C LEU A 520 -24.21 -15.11 8.28
N ALA A 521 -24.61 -14.25 9.21
CA ALA A 521 -25.21 -14.66 10.48
C ALA A 521 -26.70 -15.00 10.28
N GLU A 522 -27.38 -14.18 9.48
CA GLU A 522 -28.79 -14.29 9.14
C GLU A 522 -29.01 -13.79 7.71
N ALA A 523 -30.06 -14.30 7.06
CA ALA A 523 -30.53 -13.84 5.77
C ALA A 523 -32.03 -14.08 5.62
N ASP A 524 -32.73 -13.12 5.03
CA ASP A 524 -34.14 -13.19 4.65
C ASP A 524 -34.30 -12.57 3.26
N THR A 525 -35.12 -13.19 2.41
CA THR A 525 -35.37 -12.76 1.02
C THR A 525 -36.79 -12.23 0.81
N ALA A 526 -37.52 -11.93 1.88
CA ALA A 526 -38.89 -11.43 1.78
C ALA A 526 -38.96 -10.03 1.11
N GLY A 527 -40.00 -9.80 0.32
CA GLY A 527 -40.28 -8.47 -0.26
C GLY A 527 -39.25 -7.99 -1.28
N ASP A 528 -38.76 -8.89 -2.14
CA ASP A 528 -37.81 -8.61 -3.23
C ASP A 528 -36.45 -8.03 -2.76
N ARG A 529 -36.12 -8.24 -1.48
CA ARG A 529 -34.86 -7.79 -0.88
C ARG A 529 -34.19 -8.88 -0.08
N LEU A 530 -32.88 -8.98 -0.20
CA LEU A 530 -32.01 -9.73 0.70
C LEU A 530 -31.65 -8.86 1.90
N ARG A 531 -32.32 -9.12 3.01
CA ARG A 531 -31.96 -8.64 4.34
C ARG A 531 -31.00 -9.63 4.98
N GLY A 532 -30.13 -9.14 5.86
CA GLY A 532 -29.24 -10.00 6.61
C GLY A 532 -28.06 -9.25 7.21
N GLN A 533 -27.14 -10.02 7.78
CA GLN A 533 -25.94 -9.50 8.41
C GLN A 533 -24.74 -10.40 8.10
N LEU A 534 -23.58 -9.79 7.83
CA LEU A 534 -22.32 -10.53 7.82
C LEU A 534 -22.05 -11.11 9.22
N ALA A 535 -21.62 -12.36 9.26
CA ALA A 535 -21.14 -12.97 10.49
C ALA A 535 -19.86 -12.27 10.98
N GLU A 536 -19.59 -12.32 12.29
CA GLU A 536 -18.43 -11.66 12.92
C GLU A 536 -17.11 -11.95 12.20
N ARG A 537 -16.88 -13.19 11.76
CA ARG A 537 -15.66 -13.58 11.04
C ARG A 537 -15.50 -12.89 9.68
N ALA A 538 -16.61 -12.50 9.05
CA ALA A 538 -16.65 -11.91 7.72
C ALA A 538 -16.69 -10.37 7.78
N LEU A 539 -17.00 -9.78 8.94
CA LEU A 539 -17.01 -8.33 9.13
C LEU A 539 -15.70 -7.65 8.70
N PRO A 540 -14.48 -8.16 8.98
CA PRO A 540 -13.25 -7.52 8.49
C PRO A 540 -13.17 -7.39 6.95
N LEU A 541 -13.95 -8.20 6.21
CA LEU A 541 -14.05 -8.17 4.75
C LEU A 541 -15.21 -7.30 4.26
N GLY A 542 -16.05 -6.74 5.12
CA GLY A 542 -17.10 -5.81 4.70
C GLY A 542 -16.52 -4.51 4.13
N GLY A 543 -16.90 -4.19 2.90
CA GLY A 543 -16.71 -2.89 2.27
C GLY A 543 -17.84 -1.96 2.71
N LEU A 544 -17.50 -1.01 3.58
CA LEU A 544 -18.46 -0.07 4.14
C LEU A 544 -19.22 0.70 3.04
N LEU A 545 -20.55 0.76 3.19
CA LEU A 545 -21.43 1.63 2.41
C LEU A 545 -21.24 3.10 2.73
#